data_AF-A0A2X4TPG4-F1
#
_entry.id   AF-A0A2X4TPG4-F1
#
_cell.length_a   1.000
_cell.length_b   1.000
_cell.length_c   1.000
_cell.angle_alpha   90.00
_cell.angle_beta   90.00
_cell.angle_gamma   90.00
#
_symmetry.space_group_name_H-M   'P 1'
#
loop_
_entity.id
_entity.type
_entity.pdbx_description
1 polymer ?
#
loop_
_entity_poly.entity_id
_entity_poly.type
_entity_poly.pdbx_seq_one_letter_code
_entity_poly.pdbx_strand_id
1 'polypeptide(L)'
;MKIRIDGHLISVKESAEQICRVLAYYKPEGELCTRNDPEGRPTVFDRLPKLRGARWIAVGRLDVNTCGLLLFTTDGELANRLMHPSREVEREYAVRVFGQVDESKLRDLSRGVQLEDGPAAFKTIKFSGGEGINQCITLR
;
A
#
# COMPACT_ATOMS: atom_id res chain seq x y z
N MET A 1 22.80 32.03 9.41
CA MET A 1 22.77 32.62 8.06
C MET A 1 21.42 33.32 7.86
N LYS A 2 21.37 34.57 7.37
CA LYS A 2 20.10 35.30 7.16
C LYS A 2 19.71 35.21 5.68
N ILE A 3 18.63 34.50 5.35
CA ILE A 3 18.10 34.40 3.98
C ILE A 3 16.96 35.41 3.83
N ARG A 4 16.98 36.18 2.74
CA ARG A 4 15.92 37.13 2.37
C ARG A 4 15.39 36.76 0.99
N ILE A 5 14.07 36.73 0.85
CA ILE A 5 13.37 36.64 -0.44
C ILE A 5 12.44 37.85 -0.50
N ASP A 6 12.53 38.64 -1.57
CA ASP A 6 11.75 39.88 -1.77
C ASP A 6 11.77 40.85 -0.58
N GLY A 7 12.94 41.04 0.03
CA GLY A 7 13.13 41.91 1.19
C GLY A 7 12.59 41.37 2.52
N HIS A 8 11.82 40.28 2.49
CA HIS A 8 11.29 39.64 3.69
C HIS A 8 12.31 38.66 4.27
N LEU A 9 12.58 38.81 5.57
CA LEU A 9 13.50 37.94 6.29
C LEU A 9 12.82 36.59 6.55
N ILE A 10 13.33 35.52 5.95
CA ILE A 10 12.85 34.17 6.21
C ILE A 10 13.73 33.56 7.28
N SER A 11 13.11 33.17 8.40
CA SER A 11 13.77 32.38 9.44
C SER A 11 13.99 30.97 8.90
N VAL A 12 15.17 30.70 8.38
CA VAL A 12 15.63 29.34 8.12
C VAL A 12 15.94 28.72 9.47
N LYS A 13 14.96 28.02 10.06
CA LYS A 13 15.26 27.06 11.10
C LYS A 13 16.19 26.04 10.46
N GLU A 14 17.37 25.82 11.03
CA GLU A 14 18.17 24.64 10.70
C GLU A 14 17.21 23.46 10.66
N SER A 15 17.16 22.77 9.53
CA SER A 15 16.35 21.58 9.39
C SER A 15 16.91 20.58 10.39
N ALA A 16 16.34 20.54 11.60
CA ALA A 16 16.53 19.44 12.51
C ALA A 16 16.33 18.19 11.66
N GLU A 17 17.34 17.31 11.59
CA GLU A 17 17.29 16.08 10.80
C GLU A 17 15.94 15.42 11.03
N GLN A 18 15.06 15.51 10.04
CA GLN A 18 13.73 14.97 10.15
C GLN A 18 13.89 13.47 9.95
N ILE A 19 14.03 12.76 11.06
CA ILE A 19 14.22 11.31 11.07
C ILE A 19 13.06 10.69 10.28
N CYS A 20 13.39 10.01 9.18
CA CYS A 20 12.43 9.24 8.41
C CYS A 20 11.94 8.08 9.28
N ARG A 21 10.61 8.00 9.47
CA ARG A 21 9.97 6.94 10.26
C ARG A 21 9.12 6.09 9.32
N VAL A 22 9.18 4.78 9.52
CA VAL A 22 8.34 3.81 8.82
C VAL A 22 7.59 2.99 9.85
N LEU A 23 6.31 2.73 9.59
CA LEU A 23 5.44 1.90 10.42
C LEU A 23 4.85 0.79 9.56
N ALA A 24 4.93 -0.44 10.05
CA ALA A 24 4.23 -1.59 9.49
C ALA A 24 2.91 -1.76 10.24
N TYR A 25 1.79 -1.60 9.54
CA TYR A 25 0.45 -1.73 10.10
C TYR A 25 -0.21 -2.98 9.54
N TYR A 26 -0.74 -3.83 10.41
CA TYR A 26 -1.64 -4.89 9.99
C TYR A 26 -3.06 -4.32 9.91
N LYS A 27 -3.44 -3.87 8.72
CA LYS A 27 -4.77 -3.33 8.45
C LYS A 27 -5.81 -4.44 8.62
N PRO A 28 -6.82 -4.28 9.49
CA PRO A 28 -7.98 -5.17 9.50
C PRO A 28 -8.95 -4.85 8.35
N GLU A 29 -9.89 -5.76 8.12
CA GLU A 29 -11.06 -5.45 7.30
C GLU A 29 -11.92 -4.36 7.96
N GLY A 30 -12.68 -3.63 7.14
CA GLY A 30 -13.59 -2.57 7.58
C GLY A 30 -12.98 -1.17 7.69
N GLU A 31 -11.65 -1.03 7.57
CA GLU A 31 -10.99 0.28 7.56
C GLU A 31 -10.74 0.81 6.14
N LEU A 32 -10.95 2.11 5.93
CA LEU A 32 -10.64 2.80 4.68
C LEU A 32 -9.23 3.38 4.66
N CYS A 33 -8.56 3.27 3.51
CA CYS A 33 -7.30 3.95 3.23
C CYS A 33 -7.51 5.42 2.77
N THR A 34 -8.23 6.22 3.56
CA THR A 34 -8.46 7.66 3.31
C THR A 34 -8.19 8.47 4.57
N ARG A 35 -7.76 9.74 4.41
CA ARG A 35 -7.60 10.68 5.53
C ARG A 35 -8.90 11.33 5.97
N ASN A 36 -9.86 11.40 5.06
CA ASN A 36 -11.14 12.03 5.30
C ASN A 36 -12.20 11.17 4.62
N ASP A 37 -13.12 10.63 5.41
CA ASP A 37 -14.27 9.90 4.93
C ASP A 37 -15.53 10.71 5.26
N PRO A 38 -16.30 11.18 4.25
CA PRO A 38 -17.50 11.99 4.48
C PRO A 38 -18.59 11.28 5.28
N GLU A 39 -18.61 9.94 5.24
CA GLU A 39 -19.58 9.09 5.94
C GLU A 39 -19.13 8.76 7.37
N GLY A 40 -17.94 9.19 7.80
CA GLY A 40 -17.41 8.97 9.14
C GLY A 40 -17.03 7.53 9.44
N ARG A 41 -16.76 6.71 8.42
CA ARG A 41 -16.33 5.32 8.58
C ARG A 41 -14.89 5.23 9.12
N PRO A 42 -14.51 4.12 9.78
CA PRO A 42 -13.17 3.95 10.32
C PRO A 42 -12.08 4.05 9.25
N THR A 43 -10.99 4.75 9.58
CA THR A 43 -9.85 4.90 8.69
C THR A 43 -8.59 4.27 9.27
N VAL A 44 -7.68 3.87 8.38
CA VAL A 44 -6.35 3.36 8.77
C VAL A 44 -5.49 4.38 9.52
N PHE A 45 -5.90 5.66 9.56
CA PHE A 45 -5.16 6.72 10.26
C PHE A 45 -5.64 6.92 11.70
N ASP A 46 -6.83 6.42 12.07
CA ASP A 46 -7.47 6.70 13.35
C ASP A 46 -6.65 6.19 14.54
N ARG A 47 -5.94 5.08 14.34
CA ARG A 47 -5.18 4.37 15.39
C ARG A 47 -3.67 4.58 15.30
N LEU A 48 -3.19 5.45 14.42
CA LEU A 48 -1.76 5.68 14.25
C LEU A 48 -1.19 6.60 15.36
N PRO A 49 0.08 6.41 15.75
CA PRO A 49 0.74 7.30 16.71
C PRO A 49 0.73 8.76 16.23
N LYS A 50 0.36 9.70 17.10
CA LYS A 50 0.39 11.13 16.76
C LYS A 50 1.83 11.61 16.59
N LEU A 51 2.09 12.34 15.52
CA LEU A 51 3.39 12.95 15.23
C LEU A 51 3.32 14.47 15.42
N ARG A 52 4.40 15.07 15.93
CA ARG A 52 4.55 16.54 16.02
C ARG A 52 5.36 17.02 14.83
N GLY A 53 4.80 17.93 14.02
CA GLY A 53 5.49 18.52 12.87
C GLY A 53 5.68 17.58 11.67
N ALA A 54 5.03 16.41 11.66
CA ALA A 54 5.04 15.44 10.57
C ALA A 54 3.69 14.73 10.48
N ARG A 55 3.46 13.99 9.39
CA ARG A 55 2.25 13.20 9.17
C ARG A 55 2.58 11.83 8.57
N TRP A 56 1.81 10.81 8.91
CA TRP A 56 1.91 9.49 8.30
C TRP A 56 1.36 9.47 6.88
N ILE A 57 2.11 8.98 5.92
CA ILE A 57 1.73 8.80 4.52
C ILE A 57 1.57 7.30 4.29
N ALA A 58 0.38 6.87 3.88
CA ALA A 58 0.15 5.48 3.49
C ALA A 58 0.92 5.16 2.20
N VAL A 59 1.60 4.01 2.18
CA VAL A 59 2.27 3.49 0.99
C VAL A 59 1.27 2.61 0.24
N GLY A 60 0.57 3.21 -0.71
CA GLY A 60 -0.49 2.56 -1.47
C GLY A 60 -1.83 2.55 -0.72
N ARG A 61 -2.73 1.68 -1.18
CA ARG A 61 -4.06 1.48 -0.61
C ARG A 61 -4.39 -0.01 -0.60
N LEU A 62 -5.13 -0.43 0.41
CA LEU A 62 -5.81 -1.72 0.45
C LEU A 62 -7.32 -1.45 0.46
N ASP A 63 -8.08 -2.32 -0.20
CA ASP A 63 -9.53 -2.22 -0.18
C ASP A 63 -10.09 -2.41 1.23
N VAL A 64 -11.32 -1.93 1.45
CA VAL A 64 -11.97 -1.97 2.76
C VAL A 64 -12.10 -3.41 3.29
N ASN A 65 -12.37 -4.37 2.40
CA ASN A 65 -12.53 -5.79 2.70
C ASN A 65 -11.21 -6.58 2.62
N THR A 66 -10.08 -5.90 2.46
CA THR A 66 -8.75 -6.53 2.41
C THR A 66 -8.02 -6.28 3.72
N CYS A 67 -7.50 -7.35 4.31
CA CYS A 67 -6.58 -7.30 5.44
C CYS A 67 -5.13 -7.44 5.01
N GLY A 68 -4.19 -7.04 5.87
CA GLY A 68 -2.77 -7.32 5.68
C GLY A 68 -1.86 -6.11 5.90
N LEU A 69 -0.65 -6.22 5.36
CA LEU A 69 0.39 -5.23 5.57
C LEU A 69 0.09 -3.93 4.79
N LEU A 70 0.02 -2.82 5.54
CA LEU A 70 0.04 -1.47 5.00
C LEU A 70 1.21 -0.72 5.64
N LEU A 71 2.13 -0.21 4.81
CA LEU A 71 3.24 0.60 5.30
C LEU A 71 2.80 2.07 5.41
N PHE A 72 3.31 2.75 6.44
CA PHE A 72 3.23 4.18 6.57
C PHE A 72 4.63 4.77 6.69
N THR A 73 4.85 5.95 6.12
CA THR A 73 6.11 6.67 6.26
C THR A 73 5.88 8.16 6.48
N THR A 74 6.82 8.85 7.12
CA THR A 74 6.81 10.33 7.20
C THR A 74 7.47 10.98 5.98
N ASP A 75 8.13 10.20 5.13
CA ASP A 75 8.86 10.66 3.95
C ASP A 75 8.04 10.39 2.67
N GLY A 76 7.62 11.48 2.01
CA GLY A 76 6.83 11.41 0.78
C GLY A 76 7.60 10.88 -0.43
N GLU A 77 8.91 11.12 -0.49
CA GLU A 77 9.76 10.60 -1.57
C GLU A 77 9.92 9.07 -1.43
N LEU A 78 10.10 8.58 -0.20
CA LEU A 78 10.09 7.14 0.05
C LEU A 78 8.74 6.51 -0.29
N ALA A 79 7.63 7.13 0.12
CA ALA A 79 6.28 6.64 -0.22
C ALA A 79 6.09 6.57 -1.74
N ASN A 80 6.46 7.63 -2.45
CA ASN A 80 6.37 7.68 -3.91
C ASN A 80 7.22 6.59 -4.56
N ARG A 81 8.48 6.41 -4.14
CA ARG A 81 9.35 5.33 -4.67
C ARG A 81 8.78 3.94 -4.43
N LEU A 82 8.16 3.69 -3.28
CA LEU A 82 7.54 2.39 -2.97
C LEU A 82 6.23 2.17 -3.73
N MET A 83 5.52 3.22 -4.13
CA MET A 83 4.27 3.13 -4.89
C MET A 83 4.50 3.12 -6.41
N HIS A 84 5.49 3.85 -6.91
CA HIS A 84 5.65 4.11 -8.33
C HIS A 84 5.96 2.81 -9.12
N PRO A 85 5.18 2.48 -10.17
CA PRO A 85 5.33 1.22 -10.91
C PRO A 85 6.74 0.97 -11.45
N SER A 86 7.45 2.02 -11.87
CA SER A 86 8.81 1.89 -12.44
C SER A 86 9.88 1.35 -11.47
N ARG A 87 9.57 1.28 -10.17
CA ARG A 87 10.48 0.70 -9.17
C ARG A 87 10.28 -0.79 -8.97
N GLU A 88 9.26 -1.37 -9.61
CA GLU A 88 8.96 -2.81 -9.62
C GLU A 88 8.99 -3.46 -8.23
N VAL A 89 8.59 -2.68 -7.21
CA VAL A 89 8.52 -3.18 -5.84
C VAL A 89 7.49 -4.30 -5.81
N GLU A 90 7.90 -5.47 -5.32
CA GLU A 90 7.02 -6.64 -5.27
C GLU A 90 5.95 -6.46 -4.19
N ARG A 91 4.72 -6.92 -4.49
CA ARG A 91 3.63 -7.01 -3.52
C ARG A 91 3.15 -8.45 -3.55
N GLU A 92 3.18 -9.10 -2.39
CA GLU A 92 2.74 -10.49 -2.26
C GLU A 92 1.37 -10.53 -1.56
N TYR A 93 0.45 -11.31 -2.12
CA TYR A 93 -0.90 -11.50 -1.59
C TYR A 93 -1.17 -12.98 -1.34
N ALA A 94 -1.75 -13.29 -0.19
CA ALA A 94 -2.35 -14.59 0.06
C ALA A 94 -3.85 -14.50 -0.21
N VAL A 95 -4.32 -15.22 -1.21
CA VAL A 95 -5.72 -15.20 -1.67
C VAL A 95 -6.34 -16.56 -1.45
N ARG A 96 -7.52 -16.58 -0.84
CA ARG A 96 -8.36 -17.77 -0.78
C ARG A 96 -9.43 -17.67 -1.86
N VAL A 97 -9.42 -18.62 -2.79
CA VAL A 97 -10.38 -18.69 -3.90
C VAL A 97 -11.36 -19.82 -3.67
N PHE A 98 -12.60 -19.58 -4.10
CA PHE A 98 -13.66 -20.58 -4.11
C PHE A 98 -13.83 -21.11 -5.54
N GLY A 99 -13.68 -22.42 -5.71
CA GLY A 99 -13.82 -23.11 -6.99
C GLY A 99 -12.57 -23.88 -7.39
N GLN A 100 -12.69 -24.60 -8.50
CA GLN A 100 -11.59 -25.40 -9.03
C GLN A 100 -10.62 -24.48 -9.80
N VAL A 101 -9.40 -24.34 -9.26
CA VAL A 101 -8.28 -23.76 -9.99
C VAL A 101 -7.57 -24.89 -10.70
N ASP A 102 -7.79 -24.96 -12.01
CA ASP A 102 -7.06 -25.88 -12.88
C ASP A 102 -5.74 -25.22 -13.34
N GLU A 103 -4.81 -26.04 -13.82
CA GLU A 103 -3.54 -25.54 -14.32
C GLU A 103 -3.70 -24.62 -15.56
N SER A 104 -4.77 -24.79 -16.35
CA SER A 104 -5.05 -23.91 -17.48
C SER A 104 -5.27 -22.47 -17.03
N LYS A 105 -6.13 -22.25 -16.03
CA LYS A 105 -6.39 -20.92 -15.46
C LYS A 105 -5.12 -20.31 -14.87
N LEU A 106 -4.30 -21.10 -14.19
CA LEU A 106 -3.02 -20.62 -13.67
C LEU A 106 -2.10 -20.16 -14.80
N ARG A 107 -2.01 -20.92 -15.90
CA ARG A 107 -1.22 -20.55 -17.09
C ARG A 107 -1.76 -19.28 -17.74
N ASP A 108 -3.07 -19.13 -17.84
CA ASP A 108 -3.70 -17.93 -18.42
C ASP A 108 -3.42 -16.69 -17.57
N LEU A 109 -3.57 -16.80 -16.24
CA LEU A 109 -3.25 -15.73 -15.29
C LEU A 109 -1.76 -15.33 -15.29
N SER A 110 -0.85 -16.27 -15.57
CA SER A 110 0.58 -15.98 -15.74
C SER A 110 0.93 -15.38 -17.11
N ARG A 111 0.20 -15.73 -18.17
CA ARG A 111 0.40 -15.15 -19.53
C ARG A 111 -0.23 -13.77 -19.68
N GLY A 112 -1.27 -13.51 -18.89
CA GLY A 112 -2.00 -12.27 -18.87
C GLY A 112 -3.43 -12.44 -19.36
N VAL A 113 -4.33 -11.73 -18.71
CA VAL A 113 -5.76 -11.70 -18.99
C VAL A 113 -6.18 -10.26 -19.29
N GLN A 114 -7.26 -10.11 -20.07
CA GLN A 114 -7.81 -8.79 -20.39
C GLN A 114 -8.76 -8.36 -19.27
N LEU A 115 -8.48 -7.24 -18.64
CA LEU A 115 -9.36 -6.53 -17.72
C LEU A 115 -9.99 -5.32 -18.42
N GLU A 116 -10.94 -4.66 -17.76
CA GLU A 116 -11.63 -3.47 -18.27
C GLU A 116 -10.66 -2.29 -18.51
N ASP A 117 -9.60 -2.20 -17.70
CA ASP A 117 -8.59 -1.14 -17.75
C ASP A 117 -7.32 -1.53 -18.52
N GLY A 118 -7.23 -2.78 -19.01
CA GLY A 118 -6.13 -3.25 -19.83
C GLY A 118 -5.69 -4.69 -19.55
N PRO A 119 -4.63 -5.17 -20.22
CA PRO A 119 -4.06 -6.49 -19.93
C PRO A 119 -3.31 -6.49 -18.60
N ALA A 120 -3.47 -7.56 -17.80
CA ALA A 120 -2.78 -7.75 -16.53
C ALA A 120 -2.33 -9.20 -16.35
N ALA A 121 -1.18 -9.41 -15.70
CA ALA A 121 -0.62 -10.74 -15.43
C ALA A 121 0.02 -10.78 -14.03
N PHE A 122 -0.01 -11.95 -13.40
CA PHE A 122 0.76 -12.19 -12.17
C PHE A 122 2.19 -12.61 -12.51
N LYS A 123 3.16 -12.06 -11.78
CA LYS A 123 4.58 -12.43 -11.89
C LYS A 123 4.83 -13.82 -11.35
N THR A 124 4.15 -14.19 -10.27
CA THR A 124 4.28 -15.54 -9.68
C THR A 124 2.98 -15.97 -9.03
N ILE A 125 2.59 -17.22 -9.30
CA ILE A 125 1.43 -17.86 -8.69
C ILE A 125 1.89 -19.15 -8.02
N LYS A 126 1.65 -19.29 -6.72
CA LYS A 126 2.04 -20.48 -5.94
C LYS A 126 0.84 -21.01 -5.18
N PHE A 127 0.56 -22.29 -5.32
CA PHE A 127 -0.40 -22.97 -4.46
C PHE A 127 0.17 -23.08 -3.04
N SER A 128 -0.59 -22.64 -2.05
CA SER A 128 -0.16 -22.54 -0.65
C SER A 128 -0.96 -23.47 0.27
N GLY A 129 -1.90 -24.24 -0.26
CA GLY A 129 -2.75 -25.19 0.47
C GLY A 129 -4.24 -25.02 0.15
N GLY A 130 -5.10 -25.78 0.83
CA GLY A 130 -6.55 -25.73 0.64
C GLY A 130 -7.21 -27.10 0.78
N GLU A 131 -8.50 -27.11 1.12
CA GLU A 131 -9.31 -28.31 1.24
C GLU A 131 -10.55 -28.21 0.35
N GLY A 132 -10.76 -29.24 -0.47
CA GLY A 132 -11.89 -29.33 -1.40
C GLY A 132 -11.93 -28.17 -2.39
N ILE A 133 -13.04 -27.44 -2.39
CA ILE A 133 -13.29 -26.31 -3.30
C ILE A 133 -12.68 -24.99 -2.84
N ASN A 134 -12.10 -24.93 -1.63
CA ASN A 134 -11.43 -23.74 -1.13
C ASN A 134 -9.92 -23.91 -1.27
N GLN A 135 -9.30 -23.05 -2.08
CA GLN A 135 -7.88 -23.13 -2.38
C GLN A 135 -7.18 -21.83 -1.97
N CYS A 136 -6.00 -21.94 -1.37
CA CYS A 136 -5.17 -20.82 -0.96
C CYS A 136 -3.99 -20.70 -1.92
N ILE A 137 -3.78 -19.49 -2.43
CA ILE A 137 -2.78 -19.19 -3.45
C ILE A 137 -2.04 -17.94 -3.04
N THR A 138 -0.71 -17.96 -3.17
CA THR A 138 0.14 -16.79 -3.07
C THR A 138 0.38 -16.19 -4.46
N LEU A 139 0.08 -14.90 -4.61
CA LEU A 139 0.21 -14.12 -5.83
C LEU A 139 1.28 -13.03 -5.65
N ARG A 140 2.13 -12.83 -6.66
CA ARG A 140 3.09 -11.71 -6.77
C ARG A 140 3.00 -11.06 -8.13
#